data_AF-A0A6J3LWL3-F1
#
_entry.id   AF-A0A6J3LWL3-F1
#
_cell.length_a   1.000
_cell.length_b   1.000
_cell.length_c   1.000
_cell.angle_alpha   90.00
_cell.angle_beta   90.00
_cell.angle_gamma   90.00
#
_symmetry.space_group_name_H-M   'P 1'
#
loop_
_entity.id
_entity.type
_entity.pdbx_description
1 polymer ?
#
loop_
_entity_poly.entity_id
_entity_poly.type
_entity_poly.pdbx_seq_one_letter_code
_entity_poly.pdbx_strand_id
1 'polypeptide(L)'
;MSRYFSTTAQAFLKFIWKGTEPVTKYEDLIKSKLSDNSKLALADTVEIAGQPHVSSKDPKLRVSGQVYKGNVRLTSVHAYDDGTVEYSKQSYNEAQKKD
;
A
#
# COMPACT_ATOMS: atom_id res chain seq x y z
N MET A 1 -3.01 -27.85 -4.49
CA MET A 1 -2.06 -27.45 -3.42
C MET A 1 -2.15 -25.95 -3.22
N SER A 2 -2.87 -25.51 -2.19
CA SER A 2 -2.91 -24.10 -1.78
C SER A 2 -1.58 -23.75 -1.10
N ARG A 3 -0.81 -22.84 -1.68
CA ARG A 3 0.35 -22.26 -1.01
C ARG A 3 -0.17 -21.23 -0.01
N TYR A 4 -0.36 -21.66 1.24
CA TYR A 4 -0.48 -20.74 2.37
C TYR A 4 0.88 -20.07 2.56
N PHE A 5 1.05 -18.87 2.01
CA PHE A 5 2.19 -18.03 2.33
C PHE A 5 2.00 -17.53 3.78
N SER A 6 3.04 -17.73 4.59
CA SER A 6 3.05 -17.51 6.03
C SER A 6 2.66 -16.07 6.41
N THR A 7 1.73 -15.94 7.36
CA THR A 7 1.21 -14.69 7.95
C THR A 7 2.26 -13.88 8.74
N THR A 8 3.49 -14.37 8.87
CA THR A 8 4.51 -13.79 9.75
C THR A 8 5.31 -12.63 9.12
N ALA A 9 5.41 -12.53 7.79
CA ALA A 9 6.10 -11.41 7.14
C ALA A 9 5.36 -10.06 7.32
N GLN A 10 4.05 -10.09 7.56
CA GLN A 10 3.20 -8.89 7.72
C GLN A 10 3.30 -8.21 9.08
N ALA A 11 3.86 -8.86 10.10
CA ALA A 11 3.87 -8.34 11.47
C ALA A 11 4.78 -7.10 11.65
N PHE A 12 5.65 -6.80 10.69
CA PHE A 12 6.64 -5.72 10.78
C PHE A 12 6.50 -4.62 9.71
N LEU A 13 5.39 -4.57 8.97
CA LEU A 13 5.17 -3.49 8.00
C LEU A 13 5.09 -2.14 8.72
N LYS A 14 6.10 -1.30 8.51
CA LYS A 14 6.22 0.03 9.12
C LYS A 14 5.53 1.07 8.24
N PHE A 15 4.62 1.84 8.83
CA PHE A 15 4.06 3.03 8.19
C PHE A 15 4.78 4.29 8.67
N ILE A 16 5.14 5.16 7.73
CA ILE A 16 5.79 6.44 8.00
C ILE A 16 4.98 7.54 7.31
N TRP A 17 4.28 8.35 8.09
CA TRP A 17 3.55 9.51 7.57
C TRP A 17 4.47 10.74 7.58
N LYS A 18 4.76 11.27 6.39
CA LYS A 18 5.64 12.41 6.23
C LYS A 18 4.90 13.71 6.54
N GLY A 19 5.23 14.30 7.69
CA GLY A 19 4.79 15.65 8.08
C GLY A 19 3.33 15.74 8.50
N THR A 20 2.66 14.61 8.75
CA THR A 20 1.25 14.59 9.15
C THR A 20 0.94 13.43 10.09
N GLU A 21 -0.19 13.49 10.80
CA GLU A 21 -0.64 12.42 11.66
C GLU A 21 -1.08 11.17 10.86
N PRO A 22 -0.84 9.95 11.40
CA PRO A 22 -1.32 8.73 10.78
C PRO A 22 -2.84 8.65 10.68
N VAL A 23 -3.33 8.17 9.54
CA VAL A 23 -4.76 7.87 9.36
C VAL A 23 -4.93 6.36 9.23
N THR A 24 -5.37 5.72 10.32
CA THR A 24 -5.44 4.26 10.49
C THR A 24 -6.23 3.56 9.38
N LYS A 25 -7.34 4.15 8.92
CA LYS A 25 -8.15 3.62 7.80
C LYS A 25 -7.28 3.28 6.57
N TYR A 26 -6.36 4.17 6.20
CA TYR A 26 -5.53 3.97 5.02
C TYR A 26 -4.40 2.98 5.29
N GLU A 27 -3.84 2.95 6.49
CA GLU A 27 -2.83 1.95 6.88
C GLU A 27 -3.40 0.54 6.81
N ASP A 28 -4.58 0.31 7.39
CA ASP A 28 -5.24 -1.00 7.41
C ASP A 28 -5.54 -1.50 6.00
N LEU A 29 -6.06 -0.59 5.16
CA LEU A 29 -6.39 -0.88 3.77
C LEU A 29 -5.14 -1.18 2.92
N ILE A 30 -4.07 -0.40 3.07
CA ILE A 30 -2.80 -0.67 2.39
C ILE A 30 -2.20 -1.99 2.90
N LYS A 31 -2.22 -2.23 4.22
CA LYS A 31 -1.69 -3.44 4.84
C LYS A 31 -2.41 -4.69 4.32
N SER A 32 -3.75 -4.65 4.26
CA SER A 32 -4.54 -5.73 3.69
C SER A 32 -4.19 -5.97 2.23
N LYS A 33 -4.21 -4.94 1.37
CA LYS A 33 -3.92 -5.13 -0.06
C LYS A 33 -2.48 -5.53 -0.35
N LEU A 34 -1.50 -5.10 0.46
CA LEU A 34 -0.12 -5.58 0.36
C LEU A 34 0.01 -7.05 0.74
N SER A 35 -0.74 -7.49 1.76
CA SER A 35 -0.70 -8.88 2.20
C SER A 35 -1.23 -9.88 1.19
N ASP A 36 -2.24 -9.47 0.44
CA ASP A 36 -2.83 -10.29 -0.61
C ASP A 36 -2.06 -10.17 -1.94
N ASN A 37 -0.96 -9.39 -1.96
CA ASN A 37 -0.13 -9.17 -3.13
C ASN A 37 1.15 -10.00 -3.10
N SER A 38 1.19 -11.06 -3.92
CA SER A 38 2.33 -11.98 -3.99
C SER A 38 3.68 -11.32 -4.30
N LYS A 39 3.70 -10.16 -4.97
CA LYS A 39 4.92 -9.43 -5.33
C LYS A 39 5.34 -8.38 -4.29
N LEU A 40 4.45 -8.05 -3.35
CA LEU A 40 4.69 -7.08 -2.29
C LEU A 40 4.69 -7.71 -0.89
N ALA A 41 4.52 -9.03 -0.80
CA ALA A 41 4.56 -9.78 0.45
C ALA A 41 5.88 -9.62 1.25
N LEU A 42 6.96 -9.17 0.61
CA LEU A 42 8.26 -8.89 1.25
C LEU A 42 8.52 -7.39 1.48
N ALA A 43 7.52 -6.53 1.27
CA ALA A 43 7.63 -5.13 1.63
C ALA A 43 7.68 -4.99 3.16
N ASP A 44 8.50 -4.06 3.65
CA ASP A 44 8.68 -3.81 5.08
C ASP A 44 8.35 -2.38 5.49
N THR A 45 8.28 -1.45 4.54
CA THR A 45 8.03 -0.03 4.83
C THR A 45 7.08 0.59 3.80
N VAL A 46 6.13 1.38 4.28
CA VAL A 46 5.28 2.26 3.46
C VAL A 46 5.44 3.68 3.96
N GLU A 47 5.90 4.56 3.07
CA GLU A 47 5.98 5.99 3.33
C GLU A 47 4.78 6.69 2.70
N ILE A 48 3.99 7.41 3.50
CA ILE A 48 2.81 8.14 3.04
C ILE A 48 3.13 9.64 3.01
N ALA A 49 2.85 10.27 1.88
CA ALA A 49 3.07 11.68 1.63
C ALA A 49 1.83 12.48 2.05
N GLY A 50 1.83 12.90 3.31
CA GLY A 50 0.84 13.82 3.86
C GLY A 50 -0.55 13.25 4.07
N GLN A 51 -1.51 14.17 4.25
CA GLN A 51 -2.91 13.86 4.53
C GLN A 51 -3.67 13.40 3.27
N PRO A 52 -4.84 12.76 3.46
CA PRO A 52 -5.78 12.50 2.38
C PRO A 52 -6.08 13.77 1.58
N HIS A 53 -6.00 13.69 0.27
CA HIS A 53 -6.20 14.82 -0.63
C HIS A 53 -6.87 14.38 -1.93
N VAL A 54 -7.44 15.36 -2.62
CA VAL A 54 -7.89 15.25 -4.01
C VAL A 54 -6.91 15.98 -4.91
N SER A 55 -6.92 15.66 -6.20
CA SER A 55 -6.09 16.36 -7.19
C SER A 55 -6.93 16.78 -8.39
N SER A 56 -6.55 17.83 -9.11
CA SER A 56 -7.29 18.25 -10.31
C SER A 56 -7.34 17.18 -11.41
N LYS A 57 -6.36 16.28 -11.44
CA LYS A 57 -6.28 15.17 -12.41
C LYS A 57 -7.04 13.92 -11.98
N ASP A 58 -7.32 13.81 -10.69
CA ASP A 58 -8.05 12.69 -10.13
C ASP A 58 -8.80 13.19 -8.89
N PRO A 59 -10.12 13.39 -9.02
CA PRO A 59 -10.96 14.00 -8.00
C PRO A 59 -11.27 13.05 -6.84
N LYS A 60 -10.81 11.79 -6.89
CA LYS A 60 -11.03 10.84 -5.78
C LYS A 60 -10.11 11.16 -4.60
N LEU A 61 -10.71 11.18 -3.41
CA LEU A 61 -9.98 11.34 -2.16
C LEU A 61 -9.06 10.14 -1.95
N ARG A 62 -7.77 10.42 -1.76
CA ARG A 62 -6.75 9.39 -1.57
C ARG A 62 -5.58 9.86 -0.72
N VAL A 63 -4.81 8.91 -0.23
CA VAL A 63 -3.43 9.14 0.18
C VAL A 63 -2.47 8.60 -0.87
N SER A 64 -1.31 9.23 -0.98
CA SER A 64 -0.27 8.83 -1.91
C SER A 64 0.98 8.47 -1.13
N GLY A 65 1.69 7.43 -1.56
CA GLY A 65 2.86 6.93 -0.84
C GLY A 65 3.78 6.08 -1.70
N GLN A 66 4.76 5.49 -1.05
CA GLN A 66 5.80 4.65 -1.65
C GLN A 66 6.02 3.41 -0.78
N VAL A 67 6.13 2.27 -1.44
CA VAL A 67 6.36 0.96 -0.82
C VAL A 67 7.82 0.56 -1.01
N TYR A 68 8.44 0.09 0.05
CA TYR A 68 9.85 -0.25 0.12
C TYR A 68 10.10 -1.66 0.66
N LYS A 69 11.27 -2.18 0.31
CA LYS A 69 11.92 -3.31 0.97
C LYS A 69 13.35 -2.88 1.31
N GLY A 70 13.63 -2.73 2.60
CA GLY A 70 14.82 -2.04 3.09
C GLY A 70 14.92 -0.65 2.47
N ASN A 71 16.07 -0.33 1.86
CA ASN A 71 16.30 0.97 1.22
C ASN A 71 15.87 1.01 -0.26
N VAL A 72 15.24 -0.05 -0.79
CA VAL A 72 14.87 -0.14 -2.21
C VAL A 72 13.38 0.17 -2.39
N ARG A 73 13.08 1.20 -3.17
CA ARG A 73 11.72 1.53 -3.59
C ARG A 73 11.18 0.50 -4.57
N LEU A 74 10.08 -0.15 -4.22
CA LEU A 74 9.39 -1.12 -5.08
C LEU A 74 8.43 -0.43 -6.04
N THR A 75 7.50 0.37 -5.52
CA THR A 75 6.46 1.08 -6.28
C THR A 75 5.92 2.28 -5.51
N SER A 76 5.27 3.22 -6.21
CA SER A 76 4.34 4.15 -5.58
C SER A 76 2.99 3.46 -5.34
N VAL A 77 2.27 3.90 -4.32
CA VAL A 77 0.92 3.42 -3.94
C VAL A 77 -0.03 4.61 -3.78
N HIS A 78 -1.26 4.44 -4.25
CA HIS A 78 -2.38 5.33 -4.05
C HIS A 78 -3.50 4.52 -3.38
N ALA A 79 -3.93 4.96 -2.20
CA ALA A 79 -5.01 4.32 -1.47
C ALA A 79 -6.19 5.28 -1.39
N TYR A 80 -7.30 4.87 -1.96
CA TYR A 80 -8.51 5.67 -2.14
C TYR A 80 -9.50 5.43 -1.02
N ASP A 81 -10.32 6.45 -0.74
CA ASP A 81 -11.33 6.37 0.32
C ASP A 81 -12.41 5.31 0.04
N ASP A 82 -12.60 4.95 -1.24
CA ASP A 82 -13.56 3.95 -1.75
C ASP A 82 -13.13 2.49 -1.55
N GLY A 83 -11.96 2.24 -0.94
CA GLY A 83 -11.45 0.88 -0.73
C GLY A 83 -10.35 0.47 -1.71
N THR A 84 -10.18 1.21 -2.81
CA THR A 84 -9.25 0.85 -3.88
C THR A 84 -7.80 1.15 -3.49
N VAL A 85 -6.87 0.25 -3.85
CA VAL A 85 -5.43 0.51 -3.78
C VAL A 85 -4.83 0.31 -5.16
N GLU A 86 -4.19 1.34 -5.68
CA GLU A 86 -3.50 1.30 -6.97
C GLU A 86 -2.00 1.49 -6.80
N TYR A 87 -1.23 0.75 -7.57
CA TYR A 87 0.20 0.89 -7.65
C TYR A 87 0.62 1.48 -8.99
N SER A 88 1.70 2.25 -8.99
CA SER A 88 2.25 2.86 -10.20
C SER A 88 2.69 1.85 -11.27
N LYS A 89 3.08 0.62 -10.87
CA LYS A 89 3.43 -0.44 -11.83
C LYS A 89 2.30 -1.45 -11.94
N GLN A 90 1.82 -1.63 -13.17
CA GLN A 90 0.74 -2.56 -13.51
C GLN A 90 0.99 -3.98 -13.00
N SER A 91 2.23 -4.45 -13.06
CA SER A 91 2.61 -5.79 -12.60
C SER A 91 2.29 -6.06 -11.13
N TYR A 92 2.19 -5.02 -10.29
CA TYR A 92 1.77 -5.13 -8.89
C TYR A 92 0.24 -5.13 -8.78
N ASN A 93 -0.48 -4.34 -9.57
CA ASN A 93 -1.95 -4.36 -9.61
C ASN A 93 -2.46 -5.74 -10.06
N GLU A 94 -1.84 -6.35 -11.07
CA GLU A 94 -2.19 -7.71 -11.53
C GLU A 94 -1.89 -8.80 -10.50
N ALA A 95 -0.97 -8.54 -9.57
CA ALA A 95 -0.59 -9.46 -8.51
C ALA A 95 -1.46 -9.32 -7.26
N GLN A 96 -2.38 -8.34 -7.22
CA GLN A 96 -3.43 -8.27 -6.22
C GLN A 96 -4.44 -9.40 -6.48
N LYS A 97 -4.84 -10.12 -5.42
CA LYS A 97 -6.03 -10.97 -5.54
C LYS A 97 -7.25 -10.09 -5.83
N LYS A 98 -8.00 -10.46 -6.86
CA LYS A 98 -9.37 -9.98 -7.05
C LYS A 98 -10.23 -10.76 -6.06
N ASP A 99 -10.89 -10.02 -5.16
CA ASP A 99 -11.95 -10.56 -4.30
C ASP A 99 -13.10 -11.12 -5.16
#